data_AF-A0A7S0LPG5-F1
#
_entry.id   AF-A0A7S0LPG5-F1
#
_cell.length_a   1.000
_cell.length_b   1.000
_cell.length_c   1.000
_cell.angle_alpha   90.00
_cell.angle_beta   90.00
_cell.angle_gamma   90.00
#
_symmetry.space_group_name_H-M   'P 1'
#
loop_
_entity.id
_entity.type
_entity.pdbx_description
1 polymer ?
#
loop_
_entity_poly.entity_id
_entity_poly.type
_entity_poly.pdbx_seq_one_letter_code
_entity_poly.pdbx_strand_id
1 'polypeptide(L)'
;SKMAFLVLAALISPLSTQETCGAEDGSLLCLGGRVRNSFVPSLNADPHMEAHAPNQRAREVKSGHFVLVRPKPLPQPYLVTCAEGVAQLLGIDVRECATEPFVRLFSGDVQAVRGFDVTWATPYALSIYGQEVMPNGA
;
A
#
# COMPACT_ATOMS: atom_id res chain seq x y z
N SER A 1 0.84 18.55 11.99
CA SER A 1 1.50 17.80 10.91
C SER A 1 1.14 16.33 11.09
N LYS A 2 0.26 15.75 10.25
CA LYS A 2 -0.13 14.33 10.38
C LYS A 2 0.73 13.53 9.40
N MET A 3 1.77 12.89 9.91
CA MET A 3 2.52 11.85 9.21
C MET A 3 1.67 10.58 9.23
N ALA A 4 1.22 10.13 8.07
CA ALA A 4 0.60 8.82 7.92
C ALA A 4 1.69 7.81 7.57
N PHE A 5 1.98 6.88 8.47
CA PHE A 5 2.76 5.68 8.16
C PHE A 5 1.81 4.66 7.51
N LEU A 6 1.96 4.44 6.20
CA LEU A 6 1.33 3.34 5.50
C LEU A 6 2.21 2.10 5.67
N VAL A 7 1.75 1.09 6.42
CA VAL A 7 2.43 -0.20 6.54
C VAL A 7 2.11 -1.01 5.28
N LEU A 8 3.03 -1.00 4.32
CA LEU A 8 2.97 -1.88 3.15
C LEU A 8 3.49 -3.27 3.56
N ALA A 9 2.59 -4.17 3.96
CA ALA A 9 2.92 -5.56 4.22
C ALA A 9 2.99 -6.34 2.89
N ALA A 10 4.16 -6.35 2.25
CA ALA A 10 4.47 -7.29 1.18
C ALA A 10 5.55 -8.26 1.70
N LEU A 11 5.18 -9.53 1.93
CA LEU A 11 6.14 -10.59 2.27
C LEU A 11 6.95 -10.94 1.01
N ILE A 12 8.26 -10.74 1.09
CA ILE A 12 9.23 -11.06 0.05
C ILE A 12 9.45 -12.59 0.07
N SER A 13 8.82 -13.30 -0.87
CA SER A 13 9.23 -14.65 -1.25
C SER A 13 10.57 -14.58 -2.02
N PRO A 14 11.44 -15.62 -1.94
CA PRO A 14 12.71 -15.62 -2.64
C PRO A 14 12.48 -15.47 -4.15
N LEU A 15 13.25 -14.57 -4.78
CA LEU A 15 13.17 -14.26 -6.21
C LEU A 15 13.42 -15.52 -7.06
N SER A 16 12.34 -16.15 -7.50
CA SER A 16 12.38 -17.13 -8.58
C SER A 16 12.13 -16.41 -9.89
N THR A 17 13.13 -16.48 -10.77
CA THR A 17 13.06 -16.34 -12.24
C THR A 17 12.25 -15.15 -12.77
N GLN A 18 12.99 -14.13 -13.21
CA GLN A 18 12.58 -13.03 -14.10
C GLN A 18 11.21 -13.26 -14.77
N GLU A 19 10.13 -12.77 -14.15
CA GLU A 19 8.99 -12.33 -14.93
C GLU A 19 9.47 -11.11 -15.70
N THR A 20 9.76 -11.31 -16.98
CA THR A 20 10.22 -10.26 -17.88
C THR A 20 9.19 -9.14 -17.88
N CYS A 21 9.52 -8.03 -17.23
CA CYS A 21 8.83 -6.79 -17.43
C CYS A 21 8.96 -6.43 -18.91
N GLY A 22 7.86 -6.22 -19.63
CA GLY A 22 7.91 -5.68 -21.00
C GLY A 22 8.38 -4.22 -21.07
N ALA A 23 9.07 -3.74 -20.02
CA ALA A 23 9.54 -2.38 -19.80
C ALA A 23 11.01 -2.43 -19.33
N GLU A 24 11.71 -1.30 -19.42
CA GLU A 24 13.10 -1.15 -18.97
C GLU A 24 13.30 -1.73 -17.56
N ASP A 25 14.35 -2.54 -17.40
CA ASP A 25 14.73 -3.10 -16.11
C ASP A 25 15.00 -1.96 -15.11
N GLY A 26 14.44 -2.09 -13.90
CA GLY A 26 14.54 -1.04 -12.88
C GLY A 26 13.52 0.09 -12.99
N SER A 27 12.62 0.09 -13.99
CA SER A 27 11.56 1.09 -14.09
C SER A 27 10.40 0.88 -13.11
N LEU A 28 9.66 1.93 -12.79
CA LEU A 28 8.42 1.82 -12.00
C LEU A 28 7.34 0.96 -12.66
N LEU A 29 7.30 0.94 -14.00
CA LEU A 29 6.38 0.04 -14.72
C LEU A 29 6.74 -1.42 -14.46
N CYS A 30 8.02 -1.74 -14.41
CA CYS A 30 8.46 -3.09 -14.04
C CYS A 30 8.10 -3.43 -12.60
N LEU A 31 8.26 -2.48 -11.66
CA LEU A 31 7.78 -2.67 -10.28
C LEU A 31 6.29 -2.99 -10.24
N GLY A 32 5.47 -2.23 -10.96
CA GLY A 32 4.03 -2.47 -11.08
C GLY A 32 3.68 -3.87 -11.60
N GLY A 33 4.42 -4.36 -12.61
CA GLY A 33 4.24 -5.72 -13.16
C GLY A 33 4.55 -6.84 -12.16
N ARG A 34 5.44 -6.58 -11.18
CA ARG A 34 5.84 -7.53 -10.13
C ARG A 34 4.96 -7.46 -8.87
N VAL A 35 4.02 -6.52 -8.78
CA VAL A 35 3.10 -6.45 -7.64
C VAL A 35 2.23 -7.72 -7.61
N ARG A 36 2.20 -8.39 -6.45
CA ARG A 36 1.40 -9.60 -6.22
C ARG A 36 0.64 -9.45 -4.91
N ASN A 37 -0.68 -9.32 -5.00
CA ASN A 37 -1.58 -9.28 -3.84
C ASN A 37 -2.08 -10.69 -3.51
N SER A 38 -1.17 -11.63 -3.22
CA SER A 38 -1.52 -13.05 -2.96
C SER A 38 -2.41 -13.25 -1.74
N PHE A 39 -2.40 -12.33 -0.77
CA PHE A 39 -3.27 -12.41 0.41
C PHE A 39 -4.74 -12.12 0.12
N VAL A 40 -5.05 -11.24 -0.83
CA VAL A 40 -6.43 -10.89 -1.18
C VAL A 40 -7.25 -12.12 -1.64
N PRO A 41 -6.76 -12.99 -2.54
CA PRO A 41 -7.47 -14.22 -2.91
C PRO A 41 -7.33 -15.35 -1.89
N SER A 42 -6.38 -15.29 -0.95
CA SER A 42 -6.13 -16.37 0.02
C SER A 42 -6.78 -16.15 1.39
N LEU A 43 -7.26 -14.95 1.69
CA LEU A 43 -7.83 -14.60 2.99
C LEU A 43 -9.31 -14.24 2.88
N ASN A 44 -10.02 -14.38 4.00
CA ASN A 44 -11.38 -13.87 4.12
C ASN A 44 -11.40 -12.34 4.24
N ALA A 45 -12.16 -11.67 3.40
CA ALA A 45 -12.43 -10.24 3.51
C ALA A 45 -13.43 -9.93 4.66
N ASP A 46 -13.45 -8.70 5.12
CA ASP A 46 -14.53 -8.18 5.99
C ASP A 46 -15.89 -8.26 5.26
N PRO A 47 -16.90 -8.95 5.80
CA PRO A 47 -18.20 -9.10 5.15
C PRO A 47 -18.94 -7.78 4.92
N HIS A 48 -18.57 -6.69 5.60
CA HIS A 48 -19.21 -5.38 5.47
C HIS A 48 -18.43 -4.38 4.61
N MET A 49 -17.31 -4.79 3.99
CA MET A 49 -16.44 -3.87 3.26
C MET A 49 -17.11 -3.15 2.08
N GLU A 50 -18.07 -3.80 1.40
CA GLU A 50 -18.74 -3.21 0.23
C GLU A 50 -19.69 -2.07 0.63
N ALA A 51 -20.42 -2.25 1.73
CA ALA A 51 -21.36 -1.25 2.25
C ALA A 51 -20.67 0.05 2.67
N HIS A 52 -19.37 -0.01 2.95
CA HIS A 52 -18.56 1.12 3.39
C HIS A 52 -17.51 1.54 2.37
N ALA A 53 -17.51 0.97 1.16
CA ALA A 53 -16.58 1.35 0.10
C ALA A 53 -16.62 2.88 -0.13
N PRO A 54 -15.46 3.56 -0.30
CA PRO A 54 -14.11 3.01 -0.47
C PRO A 54 -13.33 2.77 0.84
N ASN A 55 -14.03 2.57 1.96
CA ASN A 55 -13.48 2.30 3.31
C ASN A 55 -12.50 3.38 3.78
N GLN A 56 -12.88 4.65 3.59
CA GLN A 56 -12.09 5.83 3.97
C GLN A 56 -12.50 6.49 5.30
N ARG A 57 -13.50 5.92 5.99
CA ARG A 57 -13.96 6.37 7.30
C ARG A 57 -13.67 5.33 8.35
N ALA A 58 -13.36 5.77 9.56
CA ALA A 58 -13.12 4.87 10.68
C ALA A 58 -14.42 4.14 11.02
N ARG A 59 -14.30 2.84 11.31
CA ARG A 59 -15.37 1.99 11.80
C ARG A 59 -14.77 0.74 12.43
N GLU A 60 -15.58 0.06 13.23
CA GLU A 60 -15.25 -1.27 13.71
C GLU A 60 -15.30 -2.29 12.57
N VAL A 61 -14.36 -3.23 12.58
CA VAL A 61 -14.34 -4.41 11.71
C VAL A 61 -14.44 -5.63 12.62
N LYS A 62 -15.59 -6.29 12.62
CA LYS A 62 -15.90 -7.38 13.57
C LYS A 62 -15.37 -8.74 13.14
N SER A 63 -15.12 -8.92 11.85
CA SER A 63 -14.62 -10.17 11.27
C SER A 63 -13.94 -9.90 9.93
N GLY A 64 -13.21 -10.90 9.41
CA GLY A 64 -12.39 -10.79 8.21
C GLY A 64 -10.95 -10.40 8.51
N HIS A 65 -10.03 -10.80 7.62
CA HIS A 65 -8.60 -10.55 7.74
C HIS A 65 -8.15 -9.26 7.04
N PHE A 66 -8.96 -8.74 6.11
CA PHE A 66 -8.65 -7.50 5.40
C PHE A 66 -9.91 -6.75 4.95
N VAL A 67 -9.72 -5.46 4.67
CA VAL A 67 -10.70 -4.57 4.05
C VAL A 67 -10.05 -3.94 2.82
N LEU A 68 -10.67 -4.00 1.63
CA LEU A 68 -10.18 -3.18 0.51
C LEU A 68 -10.43 -1.71 0.82
N VAL A 69 -9.40 -0.89 0.63
CA VAL A 69 -9.44 0.55 0.90
C VAL A 69 -8.96 1.30 -0.32
N ARG A 70 -9.36 2.56 -0.50
CA ARG A 70 -8.71 3.47 -1.46
C ARG A 70 -7.91 4.52 -0.69
N PRO A 71 -6.58 4.58 -0.82
CA PRO A 71 -5.78 5.66 -0.26
C PRO A 71 -6.27 7.02 -0.74
N LYS A 72 -6.13 8.03 0.11
CA LYS A 72 -6.37 9.43 -0.25
C LYS A 72 -5.02 10.06 -0.59
N PRO A 73 -4.76 10.44 -1.86
CA PRO A 73 -3.50 11.06 -2.23
C PRO A 73 -3.22 12.34 -1.45
N LEU A 74 -1.97 12.60 -1.12
CA LEU A 74 -1.55 13.87 -0.55
C LEU A 74 -1.64 15.00 -1.61
N PRO A 75 -2.10 16.20 -1.24
CA PRO A 75 -2.02 17.34 -2.13
C PRO A 75 -0.56 17.82 -2.26
N GLN A 76 -0.12 18.11 -3.49
CA GLN A 76 1.20 18.68 -3.81
C GLN A 76 2.38 17.92 -3.15
N PRO A 77 2.52 16.61 -3.41
CA PRO A 77 3.58 15.81 -2.82
C PRO A 77 4.96 16.21 -3.37
N TYR A 78 6.00 16.05 -2.57
CA TYR A 78 7.40 16.22 -2.99
C TYR A 78 8.29 15.19 -2.28
N LEU A 79 9.41 14.84 -2.92
CA LEU A 79 10.39 13.91 -2.35
C LEU A 79 11.23 14.61 -1.27
N VAL A 80 11.31 14.03 -0.08
CA VAL A 80 12.21 14.49 0.99
C VAL A 80 13.57 13.80 0.90
N THR A 81 13.57 12.47 0.75
CA THR A 81 14.77 11.64 0.62
C THR A 81 14.41 10.31 -0.02
N CYS A 82 15.37 9.67 -0.70
CA CYS A 82 15.25 8.27 -1.13
C CYS A 82 16.45 7.47 -0.64
N ALA A 83 16.20 6.31 -0.05
CA ALA A 83 17.25 5.40 0.39
C ALA A 83 17.63 4.47 -0.76
N GLU A 84 18.87 4.56 -1.23
CA GLU A 84 19.37 3.75 -2.36
C GLU A 84 19.22 2.24 -2.11
N GLY A 85 19.51 1.78 -0.88
CA GLY A 85 19.34 0.37 -0.52
C GLY A 85 17.89 -0.13 -0.62
N VAL A 86 16.89 0.74 -0.41
CA VAL A 86 15.47 0.37 -0.58
C VAL A 86 15.10 0.34 -2.07
N ALA A 87 15.61 1.28 -2.87
CA ALA A 87 15.42 1.24 -4.33
C ALA A 87 15.97 -0.06 -4.92
N GLN A 88 17.17 -0.47 -4.49
CA GLN A 88 17.78 -1.74 -4.87
C GLN A 88 16.95 -2.95 -4.41
N LEU A 89 16.45 -2.95 -3.16
CA LEU A 89 15.58 -4.02 -2.64
C LEU A 89 14.29 -4.17 -3.45
N LEU A 90 13.71 -3.04 -3.87
CA LEU A 90 12.53 -3.01 -4.72
C LEU A 90 12.85 -3.36 -6.18
N GLY A 91 14.13 -3.42 -6.57
CA GLY A 91 14.56 -3.65 -7.94
C GLY A 91 14.19 -2.50 -8.87
N ILE A 92 14.33 -1.25 -8.40
CA ILE A 92 14.14 -0.03 -9.20
C ILE A 92 15.43 0.80 -9.21
N ASP A 93 15.65 1.55 -10.29
CA ASP A 93 16.75 2.51 -10.35
C ASP A 93 16.50 3.66 -9.36
N VAL A 94 17.53 4.08 -8.63
CA VAL A 94 17.40 5.17 -7.65
C VAL A 94 16.93 6.50 -8.27
N ARG A 95 17.19 6.71 -9.56
CA ARG A 95 16.72 7.88 -10.32
C ARG A 95 15.20 7.90 -10.44
N GLU A 96 14.54 6.73 -10.41
CA GLU A 96 13.08 6.65 -10.42
C GLU A 96 12.47 7.34 -9.20
N CYS A 97 13.17 7.38 -8.05
CA CYS A 97 12.66 8.02 -6.83
C CYS A 97 12.29 9.50 -7.01
N ALA A 98 12.99 10.20 -7.90
CA ALA A 98 12.80 11.63 -8.14
C ALA A 98 11.76 11.93 -9.23
N THR A 99 11.19 10.89 -9.84
CA THR A 99 10.20 11.06 -10.91
C THR A 99 8.82 11.37 -10.34
N GLU A 100 8.02 12.13 -11.10
CA GLU A 100 6.64 12.46 -10.74
C GLU A 100 5.77 11.21 -10.46
N PRO A 101 5.83 10.13 -11.26
CA PRO A 101 5.06 8.91 -10.97
C PRO A 101 5.43 8.26 -9.64
N PHE A 102 6.72 8.25 -9.26
CA PHE A 102 7.15 7.72 -7.95
C PHE A 102 6.57 8.53 -6.81
N VAL A 103 6.75 9.86 -6.86
CA VAL A 103 6.28 10.76 -5.81
C VAL A 103 4.75 10.66 -5.65
N ARG A 104 4.01 10.58 -6.75
CA ARG A 104 2.55 10.37 -6.73
C ARG A 104 2.15 9.01 -6.16
N LEU A 105 2.77 7.92 -6.62
CA LEU A 105 2.46 6.57 -6.14
C LEU A 105 2.65 6.46 -4.61
N PHE A 106 3.83 6.83 -4.11
CA PHE A 106 4.16 6.72 -2.70
C PHE A 106 3.53 7.82 -1.81
N SER A 107 2.81 8.77 -2.41
CA SER A 107 1.95 9.72 -1.70
C SER A 107 0.46 9.35 -1.74
N GLY A 108 0.13 8.16 -2.26
CA GLY A 108 -1.22 7.56 -2.20
C GLY A 108 -1.99 7.61 -3.51
N ASP A 109 -1.42 8.11 -4.61
CA ASP A 109 -2.03 8.02 -5.93
C ASP A 109 -1.71 6.70 -6.63
N VAL A 110 -2.48 5.67 -6.31
CA VAL A 110 -2.33 4.31 -6.84
C VAL A 110 -2.55 4.19 -8.35
N GLN A 111 -3.05 5.24 -9.01
CA GLN A 111 -3.25 5.28 -10.46
C GLN A 111 -2.02 5.83 -11.20
N ALA A 112 -1.03 6.38 -10.48
CA ALA A 112 0.19 6.93 -11.08
C ALA A 112 1.06 5.85 -11.75
N VAL A 113 0.98 4.61 -11.27
CA VAL A 113 1.70 3.45 -11.81
C VAL A 113 0.75 2.26 -11.84
N ARG A 114 0.64 1.60 -13.00
CA ARG A 114 -0.21 0.41 -13.17
C ARG A 114 0.23 -0.73 -12.25
N GLY A 115 -0.72 -1.55 -11.79
CA GLY A 115 -0.43 -2.72 -10.94
C GLY A 115 -0.63 -2.48 -9.45
N PHE A 116 -0.86 -1.24 -9.03
CA PHE A 116 -1.14 -0.86 -7.63
C PHE A 116 -2.64 -0.66 -7.34
N ASP A 117 -3.51 -1.09 -8.24
CA ASP A 117 -4.97 -0.84 -8.19
C ASP A 117 -5.69 -1.53 -7.01
N VAL A 118 -5.08 -2.58 -6.46
CA VAL A 118 -5.62 -3.34 -5.33
C VAL A 118 -4.88 -2.96 -4.06
N THR A 119 -5.56 -2.21 -3.20
CA THR A 119 -5.06 -1.79 -1.88
C THR A 119 -5.99 -2.26 -0.78
N TRP A 120 -5.41 -2.70 0.33
CA TRP A 120 -6.14 -3.28 1.45
C TRP A 120 -5.46 -2.92 2.77
N ALA A 121 -6.23 -2.99 3.86
CA ALA A 121 -5.76 -2.80 5.22
C ALA A 121 -6.17 -4.00 6.08
N THR A 122 -5.29 -4.39 7.01
CA THR A 122 -5.61 -5.38 8.04
C THR A 122 -6.31 -4.71 9.22
N PRO A 123 -7.47 -5.21 9.67
CA PRO A 123 -7.96 -4.86 10.99
C PRO A 123 -7.02 -5.47 12.05
N TYR A 124 -6.83 -4.78 13.16
CA TYR A 124 -6.09 -5.28 14.31
C TYR A 124 -6.77 -4.82 15.60
N ALA A 125 -6.55 -5.57 16.67
CA ALA A 125 -6.95 -5.21 18.02
C ALA A 125 -5.69 -5.14 18.89
N LEU A 126 -5.66 -4.16 19.81
CA LEU A 126 -4.59 -3.99 20.77
C LEU A 126 -5.17 -3.61 22.13
N SER A 127 -4.49 -3.99 23.20
CA SER A 127 -4.80 -3.53 24.54
C SER A 127 -3.77 -2.48 24.93
N ILE A 128 -4.17 -1.20 24.92
CA ILE A 128 -3.36 -0.08 25.38
C ILE A 128 -3.99 0.43 26.68
N TYR A 129 -3.21 0.47 27.76
CA TYR A 129 -3.64 0.91 29.10
C TYR A 129 -4.85 0.17 29.70
N GLY A 130 -5.20 -1.01 29.18
CA GLY A 130 -6.22 -1.90 29.79
C GLY A 130 -7.66 -1.39 29.73
N GLN A 131 -7.93 -0.31 28.99
CA GLN A 131 -9.28 0.23 28.80
C GLN A 131 -9.66 0.23 27.33
N GLU A 132 -10.95 0.08 27.07
CA GLU A 132 -11.50 0.23 25.72
C GLU A 132 -11.26 1.66 25.22
N VAL A 133 -10.60 1.77 24.07
CA VAL A 133 -10.39 3.06 23.41
C VAL A 133 -11.60 3.32 22.52
N MET A 134 -12.53 4.13 23.01
CA MET A 134 -13.65 4.63 22.21
C MET A 134 -13.16 5.77 21.30
N PRO A 135 -13.29 5.66 19.96
CA PRO A 135 -12.94 6.75 19.07
C PRO A 135 -13.94 7.90 19.25
N ASN A 136 -13.43 9.10 19.52
CA ASN A 136 -14.25 10.31 19.63
C ASN A 136 -14.75 10.75 18.24
N GLY A 137 -15.80 10.11 17.72
CA GLY A 137 -16.62 10.58 16.59
C GLY A 137 -15.88 10.87 15.27
N ALA A 138 -15.51 9.82 14.54
CA ALA A 138 -15.09 9.91 13.14
C ALA A 138 -16.20 9.44 12.19
#